data_AF-A0A811VIB2-F1
#
_entry.id   AF-A0A811VIB2-F1
#
_cell.length_a   1.000
_cell.length_b   1.000
_cell.length_c   1.000
_cell.angle_alpha   90.00
_cell.angle_beta   90.00
_cell.angle_gamma   90.00
#
_symmetry.space_group_name_H-M   'P 1'
#
loop_
_entity.id
_entity.type
_entity.pdbx_description
1 polymer ?
#
loop_
_entity_poly.entity_id
_entity_poly.type
_entity_poly.pdbx_seq_one_letter_code
_entity_poly.pdbx_strand_id
1 'polypeptide(L)'
;MANTVNMSWEEFLQEAEEFKNISDRLGDSWTLCKKGDDACNTYLVYEQKILSTVDLKPTSDPFEESKYCTEDITAASGPNNDLLKTEYHVIYSLPYQVPVLYFRLYRSDGSLVSIEDAWRIFRGYGGNASTTLSPHQRTNDDMLNIMTQLEHPVLRKPYYALHPCRTAELLANTGRSRNRILTFISLMGPYVQLTLRNEYGMEYAE
;
A
#
# COMPACT_ATOMS: atom_id res chain seq x y z
N MET A 1 -22.81 -20.12 4.33
CA MET A 1 -22.75 -18.64 4.33
C MET A 1 -21.30 -18.25 4.56
N ALA A 2 -20.73 -17.37 3.74
CA ALA A 2 -19.36 -16.91 3.96
C ALA A 2 -19.29 -16.16 5.29
N ASN A 3 -18.31 -16.49 6.13
CA ASN A 3 -18.06 -15.76 7.37
C ASN A 3 -17.52 -14.37 7.00
N THR A 4 -18.16 -13.30 7.46
CA THR A 4 -17.74 -11.92 7.16
C THR A 4 -17.67 -11.12 8.45
N VAL A 5 -16.64 -10.29 8.59
CA VAL A 5 -16.46 -9.38 9.72
C VAL A 5 -16.54 -7.96 9.20
N ASN A 6 -17.59 -7.26 9.63
CA ASN A 6 -17.80 -5.84 9.37
C ASN A 6 -17.43 -5.03 10.62
N MET A 7 -17.38 -3.71 10.46
CA MET A 7 -16.99 -2.74 11.47
C MET A 7 -17.92 -1.53 11.40
N SER A 8 -18.36 -1.00 12.55
CA SER A 8 -19.10 0.27 12.59
C SER A 8 -18.14 1.47 12.46
N TRP A 9 -18.67 2.66 12.21
CA TRP A 9 -17.84 3.87 12.21
C TRP A 9 -17.17 4.12 13.57
N GLU A 10 -17.90 3.92 14.66
CA GLU A 10 -17.42 4.11 16.03
C GLU A 10 -16.30 3.12 16.37
N GLU A 11 -16.47 1.87 15.95
CA GLU A 11 -15.45 0.84 16.09
C GLU A 11 -14.19 1.17 15.26
N PHE A 12 -14.36 1.68 14.03
CA PHE A 12 -13.24 2.14 13.21
C PHE A 12 -12.47 3.26 13.90
N LEU A 13 -13.18 4.28 14.40
CA LEU A 13 -12.55 5.43 15.04
C LEU A 13 -11.77 5.00 16.28
N GLN A 14 -12.39 4.18 17.14
CA GLN A 14 -11.75 3.63 18.34
C GLN A 14 -10.47 2.85 17.99
N GLU A 15 -10.55 1.93 17.04
CA GLU A 15 -9.39 1.13 16.63
C GLU A 15 -8.31 1.98 15.92
N ALA A 16 -8.69 3.06 15.23
CA ALA A 16 -7.75 3.97 14.59
C ALA A 16 -6.99 4.81 15.63
N GLU A 17 -7.66 5.26 16.68
CA GLU A 17 -7.04 5.95 17.82
C GLU A 17 -6.07 5.02 18.56
N GLU A 18 -6.47 3.78 18.83
CA GLU A 18 -5.60 2.76 19.43
C GLU A 18 -4.36 2.48 18.58
N PHE A 19 -4.56 2.27 17.27
CA PHE A 19 -3.48 2.06 16.33
C PHE A 19 -2.50 3.25 16.31
N LYS A 20 -3.03 4.47 16.33
CA LYS A 20 -2.20 5.68 16.41
C LYS A 20 -1.43 5.74 17.73
N ASN A 21 -2.07 5.42 18.85
CA ASN A 21 -1.39 5.40 20.15
C ASN A 21 -0.25 4.36 20.19
N ILE A 22 -0.40 3.22 19.51
CA ILE A 22 0.69 2.26 19.31
C ILE A 22 1.80 2.89 18.48
N SER A 23 1.46 3.53 17.35
CA SER A 23 2.44 4.26 16.51
C SER A 23 3.27 5.25 17.33
N ASP A 24 2.63 6.06 18.18
CA ASP A 24 3.33 7.03 19.03
C ASP A 24 4.33 6.36 19.98
N ARG A 25 3.92 5.26 20.65
CA ARG A 25 4.79 4.51 21.56
C ARG A 25 6.00 3.92 20.85
N LEU A 26 5.80 3.46 19.61
CA LEU A 26 6.86 2.89 18.77
C LEU A 26 7.72 3.96 18.07
N GLY A 27 7.40 5.25 18.23
CA GLY A 27 8.06 6.35 17.53
C GLY A 27 7.87 6.30 16.00
N ASP A 28 6.76 5.72 15.54
CA ASP A 28 6.38 5.70 14.12
C ASP A 28 5.62 6.97 13.72
N SER A 29 5.47 7.20 12.42
CA SER A 29 4.95 8.46 11.87
C SER A 29 3.49 8.41 11.42
N TRP A 30 2.69 7.46 11.92
CA TRP A 30 1.26 7.45 11.62
C TRP A 30 0.55 8.60 12.35
N THR A 31 -0.35 9.26 11.63
CA THR A 31 -1.16 10.35 12.18
C THR A 31 -2.64 10.09 11.95
N LEU A 32 -3.48 10.50 12.91
CA LEU A 32 -4.93 10.51 12.76
C LEU A 32 -5.37 11.92 12.34
N CYS A 33 -5.83 12.05 11.10
CA CYS A 33 -6.23 13.31 10.50
C CYS A 33 -7.75 13.43 10.49
N LYS A 34 -8.28 14.59 10.90
CA LYS A 34 -9.70 14.95 10.77
C LYS A 34 -9.83 16.19 9.89
N LYS A 35 -10.64 16.14 8.84
CA LYS A 35 -10.89 17.30 7.97
C LYS A 35 -12.25 17.93 8.25
N GLY A 36 -12.22 19.19 8.70
CA GLY A 36 -13.43 19.92 9.08
C GLY A 36 -14.02 19.40 10.40
N ASP A 37 -15.28 19.72 10.65
CA ASP A 37 -15.92 19.45 11.95
C ASP A 37 -16.59 18.07 12.03
N ASP A 38 -16.90 17.46 10.89
CA ASP A 38 -17.52 16.14 10.82
C ASP A 38 -16.52 15.05 11.26
N ALA A 39 -16.88 14.30 12.31
CA ALA A 39 -16.06 13.19 12.81
C ALA A 39 -15.84 12.13 11.72
N CYS A 40 -16.83 11.88 10.85
CA CYS A 40 -16.75 10.90 9.75
C CYS A 40 -15.65 11.23 8.72
N ASN A 41 -15.07 12.43 8.77
CA ASN A 41 -13.93 12.83 7.96
C ASN A 41 -12.58 12.53 8.63
N THR A 42 -12.53 11.55 9.54
CA THR A 42 -11.31 11.10 10.23
C THR A 42 -10.71 9.88 9.53
N TYR A 43 -9.40 9.89 9.33
CA TYR A 43 -8.65 8.83 8.66
C TYR A 43 -7.20 8.79 9.12
N LEU A 44 -6.58 7.62 9.06
CA LEU A 44 -5.15 7.46 9.33
C LEU A 44 -4.34 7.87 8.10
N VAL A 45 -3.18 8.48 8.33
CA VAL A 45 -2.23 8.91 7.30
C VAL A 45 -0.85 8.38 7.62
N TYR A 46 -0.16 7.90 6.61
CA TYR A 46 1.25 7.51 6.67
C TYR A 46 1.97 7.94 5.40
N GLU A 47 3.18 8.45 5.56
CA GLU A 47 4.07 8.75 4.44
C GLU A 47 5.38 8.00 4.61
N GLN A 48 5.90 7.47 3.50
CA GLN A 48 7.24 6.88 3.46
C GLN A 48 7.87 7.13 2.10
N LYS A 49 9.16 6.80 2.00
CA LYS A 49 9.87 6.81 0.73
C LYS A 49 10.28 5.40 0.35
N ILE A 50 9.98 5.01 -0.89
CA ILE A 50 10.31 3.68 -1.43
C ILE A 50 11.20 3.83 -2.66
N LEU A 51 11.98 2.79 -2.96
CA LEU A 51 12.82 2.77 -4.17
C LEU A 51 11.99 2.35 -5.39
N SER A 52 12.16 3.05 -6.50
CA SER A 52 11.62 2.62 -7.80
C SER A 52 12.39 1.40 -8.29
N THR A 53 11.71 0.25 -8.43
CA THR A 53 12.31 -0.98 -9.00
C THR A 53 12.05 -1.12 -10.49
N VAL A 54 11.38 -0.15 -11.12
CA VAL A 54 10.88 -0.25 -12.51
C VAL A 54 11.99 -0.24 -13.54
N ASP A 55 13.11 0.43 -13.24
CA ASP A 55 14.22 0.62 -14.19
C ASP A 55 15.32 -0.43 -14.08
N LEU A 56 15.11 -1.47 -13.25
CA LEU A 56 15.91 -2.69 -13.32
C LEU A 56 15.48 -3.45 -14.58
N LYS A 57 16.01 -3.06 -15.76
CA LYS A 57 15.88 -3.86 -16.98
C LYS A 57 16.23 -5.32 -16.64
N PRO A 58 15.34 -6.29 -16.87
CA PRO A 58 15.77 -7.68 -16.87
C PRO A 58 16.72 -7.85 -18.06
N THR A 59 18.02 -7.90 -17.81
CA THR A 59 19.01 -8.35 -18.77
C THR A 59 18.77 -9.83 -19.03
N SER A 60 17.89 -10.13 -19.99
CA SER A 60 17.84 -11.42 -20.66
C SER A 60 17.09 -11.25 -21.99
N ASP A 61 17.76 -10.64 -22.97
CA ASP A 61 17.46 -10.88 -24.37
C ASP A 61 18.63 -11.68 -24.96
N PRO A 62 18.50 -13.00 -25.24
CA PRO A 62 19.59 -13.83 -25.73
C PRO A 62 19.96 -13.61 -27.20
N PHE A 63 19.35 -12.65 -27.90
CA PHE A 63 19.54 -12.47 -29.34
C PHE A 63 19.76 -11.00 -29.72
N GLU A 64 20.93 -10.44 -29.44
CA GLU A 64 21.52 -9.43 -30.34
C GLU A 64 23.01 -9.70 -30.54
N GLU A 65 23.29 -10.40 -31.62
CA GLU A 65 24.63 -10.59 -32.15
C GLU A 65 24.92 -9.47 -33.16
N SER A 66 25.90 -8.63 -32.82
CA SER A 66 26.66 -7.70 -33.67
C SER A 66 25.96 -6.43 -34.20
N LYS A 67 26.55 -5.24 -33.94
CA LYS A 67 27.19 -4.37 -34.97
C LYS A 67 27.73 -3.03 -34.38
N TYR A 68 29.07 -2.92 -34.36
CA TYR A 68 29.95 -1.72 -34.43
C TYR A 68 29.74 -0.49 -33.51
N CYS A 69 30.85 -0.12 -32.86
CA CYS A 69 31.04 1.11 -32.09
C CYS A 69 31.01 2.37 -32.96
N THR A 70 30.41 3.44 -32.46
CA THR A 70 30.85 4.82 -32.73
C THR A 70 30.70 5.60 -31.43
N GLU A 71 31.79 6.26 -31.02
CA GLU A 71 31.91 7.01 -29.78
C GLU A 71 30.95 8.21 -29.77
N ASP A 72 30.04 8.24 -28.80
CA ASP A 72 29.52 9.49 -28.26
C ASP A 72 29.41 9.31 -26.74
N ILE A 73 30.16 10.12 -26.00
CA ILE A 73 30.17 10.10 -24.53
C ILE A 73 28.88 10.75 -24.08
N THR A 74 27.79 9.99 -24.10
CA THR A 74 26.60 10.32 -23.33
C THR A 74 26.76 9.64 -21.98
N ALA A 75 26.80 10.46 -20.92
CA ALA A 75 26.88 10.00 -19.55
C ALA A 75 25.84 8.89 -19.34
N ALA A 76 26.31 7.65 -19.19
CA ALA A 76 25.48 6.52 -18.83
C ALA A 76 24.78 6.90 -17.52
N SER A 77 23.48 7.22 -17.63
CA SER A 77 22.59 7.25 -16.49
C SER A 77 22.68 5.87 -15.86
N GLY A 78 23.25 5.83 -14.65
CA GLY A 78 23.20 4.63 -13.81
C GLY A 78 21.74 4.17 -13.61
N PRO A 79 21.51 3.01 -13.00
CA PRO A 79 20.15 2.60 -12.64
C PRO A 79 19.48 3.78 -11.91
N ASN A 80 18.42 4.32 -12.52
CA ASN A 80 17.65 5.43 -11.95
C ASN A 80 16.93 4.87 -10.72
N ASN A 81 17.64 4.86 -9.59
CA ASN A 81 17.11 4.46 -8.30
C ASN A 81 16.29 5.62 -7.74
N ASP A 82 15.25 5.99 -8.49
CA ASP A 82 14.42 7.13 -8.17
C ASP A 82 13.66 6.83 -6.88
N LEU A 83 13.89 7.68 -5.89
CA LEU A 83 13.20 7.64 -4.61
C LEU A 83 11.78 8.18 -4.80
N LEU A 84 10.79 7.34 -4.57
CA LEU A 84 9.38 7.69 -4.68
C LEU A 84 8.84 8.06 -3.30
N LYS A 85 8.09 9.15 -3.21
CA LYS A 85 7.30 9.47 -2.01
C LYS A 85 5.95 8.76 -2.13
N THR A 86 5.60 7.93 -1.16
CA THR A 86 4.28 7.29 -1.09
C THR A 86 3.51 7.82 0.11
N GLU A 87 2.25 8.16 -0.13
CA GLU A 87 1.28 8.62 0.86
C GLU A 87 0.15 7.58 0.93
N TYR A 88 -0.20 7.14 2.13
CA TYR A 88 -1.22 6.13 2.40
C TYR A 88 -2.27 6.69 3.35
N HIS A 89 -3.55 6.50 3.02
CA HIS A 89 -4.67 6.85 3.89
C HIS A 89 -5.54 5.61 4.16
N VAL A 90 -5.79 5.30 5.44
CA VAL A 90 -6.77 4.26 5.83
C VAL A 90 -8.06 4.95 6.24
N ILE A 91 -9.14 4.66 5.51
CA ILE A 91 -10.42 5.35 5.62
C ILE A 91 -11.53 4.32 5.84
N TYR A 92 -12.49 4.64 6.69
CA TYR A 92 -13.71 3.85 6.81
C TYR A 92 -14.58 3.95 5.56
N SER A 93 -14.99 2.80 5.02
CA SER A 93 -16.01 2.75 3.97
C SER A 93 -17.36 2.46 4.56
N LEU A 94 -18.27 3.44 4.55
CA LEU A 94 -19.65 3.27 4.97
C LEU A 94 -20.40 2.14 4.22
N PRO A 95 -20.34 2.03 2.88
CA PRO A 95 -21.10 1.00 2.17
C PRO A 95 -20.55 -0.41 2.36
N TYR A 96 -19.25 -0.59 2.59
CA TYR A 96 -18.64 -1.91 2.84
C TYR A 96 -18.46 -2.22 4.32
N GLN A 97 -18.60 -1.24 5.21
CA GLN A 97 -18.40 -1.35 6.65
C GLN A 97 -17.04 -1.95 7.03
N VAL A 98 -15.98 -1.47 6.37
CA VAL A 98 -14.59 -1.96 6.52
C VAL A 98 -13.58 -0.83 6.31
N PRO A 99 -12.34 -0.97 6.80
CA PRO A 99 -11.25 -0.08 6.41
C PRO A 99 -10.88 -0.25 4.93
N VAL A 100 -10.46 0.85 4.30
CA VAL A 100 -10.00 0.89 2.91
C VAL A 100 -8.70 1.67 2.82
N LEU A 101 -7.72 1.09 2.13
CA LEU A 101 -6.40 1.69 1.95
C LEU A 101 -6.36 2.46 0.63
N TYR A 102 -6.31 3.78 0.73
CA TYR A 102 -6.05 4.70 -0.36
C TYR A 102 -4.58 5.06 -0.40
N PHE A 103 -4.03 5.35 -1.57
CA PHE A 103 -2.63 5.75 -1.69
C PHE A 103 -2.34 6.54 -2.97
N ARG A 104 -1.19 7.22 -2.95
CA ARG A 104 -0.58 7.94 -4.08
C ARG A 104 0.93 7.81 -4.02
N LEU A 105 1.57 7.81 -5.19
CA LEU A 105 3.02 7.80 -5.32
C LEU A 105 3.45 9.00 -6.15
N TYR A 106 4.51 9.66 -5.71
CA TYR A 106 5.10 10.81 -6.38
C TYR A 106 6.55 10.54 -6.69
N ARG A 107 6.99 10.92 -7.89
CA ARG A 107 8.41 10.95 -8.27
C ARG A 107 9.12 12.13 -7.60
N SER A 108 10.44 12.16 -7.70
CA SER A 108 11.29 13.23 -7.15
C SER A 108 10.97 14.61 -7.74
N ASP A 109 10.47 14.67 -8.98
CA ASP A 109 9.99 15.87 -9.64
C ASP A 109 8.57 16.32 -9.21
N GLY A 110 7.93 15.56 -8.31
CA GLY A 110 6.57 15.80 -7.84
C GLY A 110 5.46 15.25 -8.75
N SER A 111 5.80 14.65 -9.89
CA SER A 111 4.81 14.03 -10.78
C SER A 111 4.16 12.80 -10.14
N LEU A 112 2.86 12.61 -10.38
CA LEU A 112 2.13 11.45 -9.91
C LEU A 112 2.50 10.23 -10.77
N VAL A 113 2.77 9.10 -10.12
CA VAL A 113 2.98 7.82 -10.78
C VAL A 113 1.62 7.25 -11.21
N SER A 114 1.51 6.69 -12.42
CA SER A 114 0.26 6.08 -12.89
C SER A 114 -0.07 4.79 -12.14
N ILE A 115 -1.32 4.31 -12.25
CA ILE A 115 -1.73 3.06 -11.57
C ILE A 115 -0.98 1.84 -12.12
N GLU A 116 -0.67 1.82 -13.42
CA GLU A 116 0.08 0.77 -14.10
C GLU A 116 1.55 0.75 -13.65
N ASP A 117 2.16 1.94 -13.56
CA ASP A 117 3.52 2.09 -13.05
C ASP A 117 3.60 1.70 -11.57
N ALA A 118 2.67 2.15 -10.74
CA ALA A 118 2.57 1.78 -9.33
C ALA A 118 2.46 0.25 -9.15
N TRP A 119 1.61 -0.40 -9.94
CA TRP A 119 1.49 -1.86 -9.93
C TRP A 119 2.80 -2.56 -10.32
N ARG A 120 3.51 -2.05 -11.34
CA ARG A 120 4.83 -2.58 -11.73
C ARG A 120 5.86 -2.46 -10.61
N ILE A 121 5.91 -1.31 -9.92
CA ILE A 121 6.77 -1.07 -8.74
C ILE A 121 6.46 -2.07 -7.64
N PHE A 122 5.18 -2.23 -7.28
CA PHE A 122 4.77 -3.10 -6.18
C PHE A 122 4.96 -4.59 -6.45
N ARG A 123 4.83 -5.02 -7.70
CA ARG A 123 5.14 -6.40 -8.11
C ARG A 123 6.64 -6.70 -8.05
N GLY A 124 7.48 -5.77 -8.50
CA GLY A 124 8.94 -5.94 -8.55
C GLY A 124 9.60 -6.08 -7.17
N TYR A 125 8.97 -5.55 -6.12
CA TYR A 125 9.47 -5.60 -4.74
C TYR A 125 9.42 -7.00 -4.10
N GLY A 126 8.72 -7.96 -4.70
CA GLY A 126 8.56 -9.31 -4.17
C GLY A 126 9.70 -10.30 -4.47
N GLY A 127 10.79 -9.87 -5.13
CA GLY A 127 11.86 -10.77 -5.60
C GLY A 127 12.81 -11.29 -4.50
N ASN A 128 12.77 -10.73 -3.30
CA ASN A 128 13.84 -10.89 -2.30
C ASN A 128 13.35 -10.85 -0.84
N ALA A 129 12.06 -10.62 -0.59
CA ALA A 129 11.44 -10.79 0.73
C ALA A 129 10.77 -12.17 0.79
N SER A 130 11.29 -13.04 1.65
CA SER A 130 10.77 -14.36 1.99
C SER A 130 9.34 -14.28 2.56
N THR A 131 8.34 -14.11 1.70
CA THR A 131 6.94 -14.44 2.01
C THR A 131 6.56 -15.63 1.17
N THR A 132 6.34 -16.77 1.83
CA THR A 132 5.98 -18.09 1.30
C THR A 132 4.59 -18.15 0.63
N LEU A 133 4.04 -17.03 0.17
CA LEU A 133 2.77 -16.95 -0.53
C LEU A 133 2.97 -17.01 -2.05
N SER A 134 3.26 -18.23 -2.51
CA SER A 134 3.23 -18.74 -3.90
C SER A 134 4.12 -18.06 -4.97
N PRO A 135 4.80 -18.85 -5.82
CA PRO A 135 5.60 -18.36 -6.95
C PRO A 135 4.77 -17.99 -8.19
N HIS A 136 3.50 -17.63 -8.02
CA HIS A 136 2.72 -17.08 -9.13
C HIS A 136 3.05 -15.60 -9.27
N GLN A 137 3.74 -15.27 -10.37
CA GLN A 137 3.94 -13.88 -10.79
C GLN A 137 2.58 -13.17 -10.84
N ARG A 138 2.37 -12.18 -9.96
CA ARG A 138 1.16 -11.35 -9.95
C ARG A 138 0.91 -10.79 -11.36
N THR A 139 -0.22 -11.16 -11.95
CA THR A 139 -0.59 -10.84 -13.33
C THR A 139 -1.17 -9.42 -13.45
N ASN A 140 -1.48 -8.96 -14.65
CA ASN A 140 -2.24 -7.71 -14.81
C ASN A 140 -3.72 -7.89 -14.41
N ASP A 141 -4.27 -9.10 -14.51
CA ASP A 141 -5.65 -9.38 -14.07
C ASP A 141 -5.77 -9.27 -12.54
N ASP A 142 -4.70 -9.64 -11.81
CA ASP A 142 -4.62 -9.43 -10.36
C ASP A 142 -4.67 -7.93 -10.00
N MET A 143 -4.07 -7.06 -10.82
CA MET A 143 -4.15 -5.61 -10.63
C MET A 143 -5.60 -5.14 -10.61
N LEU A 144 -6.40 -5.57 -11.59
CA LEU A 144 -7.78 -5.14 -11.76
C LEU A 144 -8.69 -5.64 -10.62
N ASN A 145 -8.34 -6.78 -10.02
CA ASN A 145 -9.06 -7.33 -8.88
C ASN A 145 -8.66 -6.68 -7.54
N ILE A 146 -7.44 -6.16 -7.44
CA ILE A 146 -6.85 -5.67 -6.18
C ILE A 146 -6.87 -4.13 -6.10
N MET A 147 -6.61 -3.43 -7.19
CA MET A 147 -6.43 -1.98 -7.24
C MET A 147 -7.49 -1.31 -8.10
N THR A 148 -7.96 -0.14 -7.66
CA THR A 148 -8.90 0.71 -8.40
C THR A 148 -8.54 2.18 -8.20
N GLN A 149 -9.07 3.05 -9.06
CA GLN A 149 -8.96 4.50 -8.90
C GLN A 149 -10.29 5.06 -8.42
N LEU A 150 -10.28 5.71 -7.26
CA LEU A 150 -11.47 6.26 -6.60
C LEU A 150 -11.25 7.71 -6.20
N GLU A 151 -12.33 8.46 -6.03
CA GLU A 151 -12.25 9.74 -5.34
C GLU A 151 -12.04 9.50 -3.83
N HIS A 152 -11.09 10.21 -3.23
CA HIS A 152 -10.88 10.21 -1.80
C HIS A 152 -12.12 10.78 -1.08
N PRO A 153 -12.79 10.02 -0.20
CA PRO A 153 -14.09 10.41 0.38
C PRO A 153 -14.06 11.77 1.09
N VAL A 154 -12.96 12.05 1.79
CA VAL A 154 -12.74 13.29 2.55
C VAL A 154 -12.05 14.41 1.75
N LEU A 155 -11.05 14.08 0.93
CA LEU A 155 -10.26 15.09 0.21
C LEU A 155 -10.87 15.54 -1.12
N ARG A 156 -11.77 14.75 -1.72
CA ARG A 156 -12.38 15.00 -3.03
C ARG A 156 -11.33 15.16 -4.13
N LYS A 157 -10.39 14.22 -4.14
CA LYS A 157 -9.24 14.15 -5.06
C LYS A 157 -9.05 12.71 -5.52
N PRO A 158 -8.52 12.46 -6.73
CA PRO A 158 -8.33 11.10 -7.23
C PRO A 158 -7.22 10.36 -6.48
N TYR A 159 -7.49 9.18 -5.96
CA TYR A 159 -6.51 8.30 -5.30
C TYR A 159 -6.58 6.91 -5.91
N TYR A 160 -5.52 6.14 -5.77
CA TYR A 160 -5.61 4.70 -5.93
C TYR A 160 -6.10 4.09 -4.62
N ALA A 161 -6.80 2.97 -4.69
CA ALA A 161 -7.29 2.27 -3.52
C ALA A 161 -7.20 0.76 -3.72
N LEU A 162 -6.96 0.04 -2.63
CA LEU A 162 -7.19 -1.40 -2.58
C LEU A 162 -8.69 -1.67 -2.54
N HIS A 163 -9.17 -2.57 -3.40
CA HIS A 163 -10.60 -2.80 -3.57
C HIS A 163 -11.21 -3.40 -2.29
N PRO A 164 -12.30 -2.82 -1.76
CA PRO A 164 -12.80 -3.17 -0.44
C PRO A 164 -13.55 -4.52 -0.38
N CYS A 165 -14.01 -5.08 -1.51
CA CYS A 165 -14.98 -6.19 -1.51
C CYS A 165 -14.54 -7.45 -0.78
N ARG A 166 -13.22 -7.72 -0.68
CA ARG A 166 -12.69 -8.90 0.02
C ARG A 166 -12.20 -8.60 1.43
N THR A 167 -12.27 -7.35 1.89
CA THR A 167 -11.73 -6.96 3.20
C THR A 167 -12.48 -7.64 4.35
N ALA A 168 -13.82 -7.70 4.29
CA ALA A 168 -14.63 -8.33 5.35
C ALA A 168 -14.37 -9.84 5.46
N GLU A 169 -14.22 -10.51 4.32
CA GLU A 169 -13.87 -11.94 4.24
C GLU A 169 -12.43 -12.18 4.74
N LEU A 170 -11.49 -11.35 4.31
CA LEU A 170 -10.09 -11.41 4.74
C LEU A 170 -9.96 -11.29 6.25
N LEU A 171 -10.63 -10.29 6.85
CA LEU A 171 -10.64 -10.08 8.29
C LEU A 171 -11.27 -11.27 9.03
N ALA A 172 -12.36 -11.83 8.51
CA ALA A 172 -13.03 -12.99 9.10
C ALA A 172 -12.13 -14.24 9.17
N ASN A 173 -11.20 -14.40 8.21
CA ASN A 173 -10.31 -15.56 8.13
C ASN A 173 -9.09 -15.46 9.06
N THR A 174 -8.90 -14.33 9.76
CA THR A 174 -7.72 -14.09 10.61
C THR A 174 -7.94 -14.41 12.09
N GLY A 175 -9.13 -14.95 12.43
CA GLY A 175 -9.54 -15.19 13.80
C GLY A 175 -9.98 -13.92 14.52
N ARG A 176 -9.96 -13.93 15.85
CA ARG A 176 -10.37 -12.77 16.65
C ARG A 176 -9.24 -11.75 16.73
N SER A 177 -9.27 -10.77 15.83
CA SER A 177 -8.36 -9.62 15.87
C SER A 177 -8.65 -8.73 17.09
N ARG A 178 -7.59 -8.27 17.79
CA ARG A 178 -7.73 -7.23 18.83
C ARG A 178 -7.89 -5.83 18.23
N ASN A 179 -7.30 -5.60 17.06
CA ASN A 179 -7.43 -4.38 16.28
C ASN A 179 -7.46 -4.74 14.79
N ARG A 180 -8.64 -4.67 14.18
CA ARG A 180 -8.89 -5.02 12.77
C ARG A 180 -8.18 -4.08 11.81
N ILE A 181 -7.92 -2.82 12.16
CA ILE A 181 -7.12 -1.90 11.32
C ILE A 181 -5.66 -2.39 11.23
N LEU A 182 -5.04 -2.73 12.37
CA LEU A 182 -3.70 -3.32 12.40
C LEU A 182 -3.62 -4.58 11.53
N THR A 183 -4.57 -5.50 11.73
CA THR A 183 -4.65 -6.74 10.95
C THR A 183 -4.85 -6.45 9.45
N PHE A 184 -5.75 -5.53 9.09
CA PHE A 184 -5.98 -5.11 7.72
C PHE A 184 -4.70 -4.58 7.05
N ILE A 185 -4.00 -3.64 7.69
CA ILE A 185 -2.75 -3.08 7.15
C ILE A 185 -1.68 -4.17 7.05
N SER A 186 -1.59 -5.07 8.02
CA SER A 186 -0.60 -6.16 8.01
C SER A 186 -0.82 -7.14 6.85
N LEU A 187 -2.08 -7.37 6.45
CA LEU A 187 -2.42 -8.29 5.36
C LEU A 187 -2.41 -7.61 3.99
N MET A 188 -2.95 -6.39 3.89
CA MET A 188 -3.17 -5.69 2.63
C MET A 188 -2.05 -4.70 2.29
N GLY A 189 -1.41 -4.12 3.29
CA GLY A 189 -0.31 -3.17 3.11
C GLY A 189 0.86 -3.70 2.27
N PRO A 190 1.33 -4.95 2.45
CA PRO A 190 2.44 -5.48 1.65
C PRO A 190 2.20 -5.48 0.13
N TYR A 191 0.94 -5.52 -0.32
CA TYR A 191 0.61 -5.40 -1.75
C TYR A 191 1.01 -4.05 -2.35
N VAL A 192 1.19 -3.03 -1.51
CA VAL A 192 1.53 -1.66 -1.88
C VAL A 192 2.80 -1.17 -1.17
N GLN A 193 3.70 -2.10 -0.80
CA GLN A 193 4.94 -1.84 -0.05
C GLN A 193 4.75 -1.08 1.27
N LEU A 194 3.59 -1.24 1.91
CA LEU A 194 3.35 -0.77 3.26
C LEU A 194 3.52 -1.93 4.23
N THR A 195 4.67 -1.98 4.91
CA THR A 195 4.98 -3.04 5.89
C THR A 195 5.10 -2.42 7.28
N LEU A 196 4.28 -2.91 8.21
CA LEU A 196 4.39 -2.53 9.61
C LEU A 196 5.54 -3.27 10.28
N ARG A 197 6.16 -2.61 11.26
CA ARG A 197 7.15 -3.22 12.16
C ARG A 197 6.50 -4.30 13.02
N ASN A 198 7.21 -5.39 13.31
CA ASN A 198 6.68 -6.53 14.07
C ASN A 198 6.25 -6.13 15.49
N GLU A 199 6.86 -5.07 16.04
CA GLU A 199 6.59 -4.48 17.33
C GLU A 199 5.11 -4.08 17.48
N TYR A 200 4.41 -3.72 16.40
CA TYR A 200 2.96 -3.46 16.45
C TYR A 200 2.16 -4.68 16.93
N GLY A 201 2.60 -5.90 16.62
CA GLY A 201 1.96 -7.13 17.06
C GLY A 201 2.29 -7.51 18.51
N MET A 202 3.38 -6.99 19.06
CA MET A 202 3.82 -7.31 20.43
C MET A 202 3.03 -6.55 21.50
N GLU A 203 2.40 -5.43 21.15
CA GLU A 203 1.52 -4.64 22.05
C GLU A 203 0.28 -5.42 22.52
N TYR A 204 0.01 -6.57 21.90
CA TYR A 204 -1.13 -7.42 22.18
C TYR A 204 -0.73 -8.81 22.72
N ALA A 205 0.53 -9.00 23.11
CA ALA A 205 1.08 -10.29 23.53
C ALA A 205 0.83 -10.65 25.02
N GLU A 206 0.01 -9.88 25.73
CA GLU A 206 -0.47 -10.23 27.10
C GLU A 206 -1.70 -11.15 27.09
#